data_AF-A0A353N7W4-F1
#
_entry.id   AF-A0A353N7W4-F1
#
_cell.length_a   1.000
_cell.length_b   1.000
_cell.length_c   1.000
_cell.angle_alpha   90.00
_cell.angle_beta   90.00
_cell.angle_gamma   90.00
#
_symmetry.space_group_name_H-M   'P 1'
#
loop_
_entity.id
_entity.type
_entity.pdbx_description
1 polymer ?
#
loop_
_entity_poly.entity_id
_entity_poly.type
_entity_poly.pdbx_seq_one_letter_code
_entity_poly.pdbx_strand_id
1 'polypeptide(L)' 'VILSPDPALADAVATATANRIKKPFDLQKAIDFASQIPGISGVVSICGSQMAVWGEIELVNLSSTEGGIK' A
#
# COMPACT_ATOMS: atom_id res chain seq x y z
N VAL A 1 0.53 1.55 -4.06
CA VAL A 1 1.21 0.27 -4.37
C VAL A 1 0.30 -0.86 -3.93
N ILE A 2 0.11 -1.86 -4.79
CA ILE A 2 -0.56 -3.13 -4.47
C ILE A 2 0.44 -4.25 -4.79
N LEU A 3 0.63 -5.18 -3.86
CA LEU A 3 1.44 -6.37 -4.05
C LEU A 3 0.53 -7.58 -4.28
N SER A 4 0.82 -8.31 -5.35
CA SER A 4 0.16 -9.56 -5.73
C SER A 4 1.08 -10.32 -6.70
N PRO A 5 1.09 -11.68 -6.67
CA PRO A 5 1.78 -12.48 -7.67
C PRO A 5 1.13 -12.39 -9.06
N ASP A 6 -0.14 -11.98 -9.13
CA ASP A 6 -0.86 -11.67 -10.37
C ASP A 6 -0.80 -10.15 -10.65
N PRO A 7 -0.12 -9.70 -11.73
CA PRO A 7 -0.02 -8.29 -12.08
C PRO A 7 -1.35 -7.66 -12.53
N ALA A 8 -2.22 -8.42 -13.21
CA ALA A 8 -3.50 -7.92 -13.68
C ALA A 8 -4.44 -7.65 -12.49
N LEU A 9 -4.41 -8.55 -11.50
CA LEU A 9 -5.11 -8.33 -10.23
C LEU A 9 -4.55 -7.10 -9.50
N ALA A 10 -3.22 -6.96 -9.41
CA ALA A 10 -2.59 -5.84 -8.73
C ALA A 10 -3.04 -4.49 -9.33
N ASP A 11 -3.05 -4.36 -10.65
CA ASP A 11 -3.44 -3.14 -11.36
C ASP A 11 -4.93 -2.80 -11.18
N ALA A 12 -5.81 -3.80 -11.31
CA ALA A 12 -7.24 -3.64 -11.10
C ALA A 12 -7.56 -3.21 -9.66
N VAL A 13 -6.92 -3.84 -8.67
CA VAL A 13 -7.08 -3.48 -7.25
C VAL A 13 -6.47 -2.12 -6.96
N ALA A 14 -5.34 -1.75 -7.58
CA ALA A 14 -4.74 -0.43 -7.41
C ALA A 14 -5.71 0.67 -7.87
N THR A 15 -6.29 0.48 -9.05
CA THR A 15 -7.29 1.39 -9.62
C THR A 15 -8.54 1.49 -8.74
N ALA A 16 -9.08 0.35 -8.30
CA ALA A 16 -10.26 0.30 -7.44
C ALA A 16 -10.00 0.94 -6.06
N THR A 17 -8.83 0.71 -5.47
CA THR A 17 -8.42 1.23 -4.16
C THR A 17 -8.20 2.73 -4.22
N ALA A 18 -7.43 3.23 -5.20
CA ALA A 18 -7.19 4.65 -5.38
C ALA A 18 -8.49 5.43 -5.61
N ASN A 19 -9.42 4.89 -6.40
CA ASN A 19 -10.71 5.52 -6.65
C ASN A 19 -11.56 5.72 -5.39
N ARG A 20 -11.36 4.91 -4.34
CA ARG A 20 -12.06 5.02 -3.05
C ARG A 20 -11.46 6.11 -2.15
N ILE A 21 -10.24 6.57 -2.40
CA ILE A 21 -9.56 7.59 -1.60
C ILE A 21 -9.86 8.96 -2.20
N LYS A 22 -10.70 9.76 -1.54
CA LYS A 22 -10.97 11.16 -1.93
C LYS A 22 -10.31 12.16 -1.00
N LYS A 23 -10.05 11.76 0.24
CA LYS A 23 -9.42 12.56 1.29
C LYS A 23 -8.64 11.65 2.25
N PRO A 24 -7.69 12.20 3.03
CA PRO A 24 -6.77 11.39 3.82
C PRO A 24 -7.45 10.37 4.76
N PHE A 25 -8.61 10.70 5.32
CA PHE A 25 -9.32 9.78 6.21
C PHE A 25 -9.97 8.57 5.52
N ASP A 26 -10.04 8.55 4.19
CA ASP A 26 -10.52 7.40 3.43
C ASP A 26 -9.46 6.28 3.33
N LEU A 27 -8.20 6.57 3.68
CA LEU A 27 -7.06 5.65 3.53
C LEU A 27 -7.31 4.31 4.22
N GLN A 28 -7.76 4.33 5.47
CA GLN A 28 -8.01 3.10 6.23
C GLN A 28 -9.04 2.22 5.53
N LYS A 29 -10.21 2.78 5.22
CA LYS A 29 -11.29 2.07 4.51
C LYS A 29 -10.83 1.51 3.15
N ALA A 30 -10.00 2.25 2.43
CA ALA A 30 -9.50 1.83 1.12
C ALA A 30 -8.54 0.64 1.23
N ILE A 31 -7.64 0.67 2.21
CA ILE A 31 -6.72 -0.45 2.47
C ILE A 31 -7.47 -1.66 3.03
N ASP A 32 -8.45 -1.46 3.92
CA ASP A 32 -9.29 -2.54 4.41
C ASP A 32 -9.98 -3.24 3.23
N PHE A 33 -10.54 -2.49 2.28
CA PHE A 33 -11.10 -3.06 1.05
C PHE A 33 -10.08 -3.91 0.28
N ALA A 34 -8.87 -3.38 0.04
CA ALA A 34 -7.84 -4.09 -0.71
C ALA A 34 -7.34 -5.35 0.02
N SER A 35 -7.22 -5.29 1.36
CA SER A 35 -6.75 -6.39 2.20
C SER A 35 -7.66 -7.62 2.18
N GLN A 36 -8.94 -7.44 1.86
CA GLN A 36 -9.91 -8.52 1.80
C GLN A 36 -9.95 -9.22 0.43
N ILE A 37 -9.16 -8.76 -0.55
CA ILE A 37 -9.14 -9.35 -1.89
C ILE A 37 -8.12 -10.50 -1.91
N PRO A 38 -8.55 -11.75 -2.19
CA PRO A 38 -7.62 -12.87 -2.30
C PRO A 38 -6.56 -12.62 -3.36
N GLY A 39 -5.31 -12.93 -3.04
CA GLY A 39 -4.15 -12.69 -3.92
C GLY A 39 -3.43 -11.38 -3.66
N ILE A 40 -3.99 -10.46 -2.87
CA ILE A 40 -3.28 -9.27 -2.40
C ILE A 40 -2.48 -9.60 -1.15
N SER A 41 -1.16 -9.41 -1.19
CA SER A 41 -0.25 -9.63 -0.05
C SER A 41 0.20 -8.35 0.64
N GLY A 42 0.03 -7.19 0.00
CA GLY A 42 0.49 -5.93 0.55
C GLY A 42 -0.12 -4.70 -0.13
N VAL A 43 -0.26 -3.63 0.64
CA VAL A 43 -0.88 -2.38 0.19
C VAL A 43 -0.15 -1.20 0.81
N VAL A 44 0.20 -0.21 -0.01
CA VAL A 44 0.64 1.12 0.44
C VAL A 44 -0.20 2.16 -0.27
N SER A 45 -0.88 3.02 0.49
CA SER A 45 -1.65 4.14 -0.06
C SER A 45 -1.26 5.44 0.62
N ILE A 46 -1.12 6.51 -0.16
CA ILE A 46 -0.72 7.84 0.31
C ILE A 46 -1.77 8.84 -0.18
N CYS A 47 -2.19 9.74 0.70
CA CYS A 47 -3.08 10.85 0.37
C CYS A 47 -2.71 12.07 1.20
N GLY A 48 -2.21 13.13 0.53
CA GLY A 48 -1.64 14.29 1.21
C GLY A 48 -0.41 13.91 2.03
N SER A 49 -0.40 14.29 3.31
CA SER A 49 0.67 13.96 4.26
C SER A 49 0.44 12.65 5.03
N GLN A 50 -0.63 11.93 4.74
CA GLN A 50 -0.96 10.67 5.43
C GLN A 50 -0.68 9.47 4.52
N MET A 51 -0.25 8.39 5.17
CA MET A 51 0.00 7.11 4.53
C MET A 51 -0.62 6.01 5.38
N ALA A 52 -1.14 4.99 4.72
CA ALA A 52 -1.54 3.75 5.35
C ALA A 52 -0.84 2.58 4.64
N VAL A 53 -0.51 1.55 5.43
CA VAL A 53 0.27 0.39 5.00
C VAL A 53 -0.34 -0.86 5.60
N TRP A 54 -0.40 -1.94 4.82
CA TRP A 54 -0.89 -3.24 5.27
C TRP A 54 -0.15 -4.37 4.55
N GLY A 55 -0.01 -5.50 5.24
CA GLY A 55 0.54 -6.75 4.68
C GLY A 55 2.06 -6.80 4.66
N GLU A 56 2.60 -7.54 3.70
CA GLU A 56 4.02 -7.85 3.54
C GLU A 56 4.80 -6.65 2.94
N ILE A 57 4.86 -5.55 3.69
CA ILE A 57 5.57 -4.32 3.29
C ILE A 57 6.63 -3.97 4.34
N GLU A 58 7.87 -3.86 3.89
CA GLU A 58 8.97 -3.26 4.65
C GLU A 58 9.26 -1.86 4.11
N LEU A 59 9.15 -0.83 4.95
CA LEU A 59 9.53 0.53 4.61
C LEU A 59 10.96 0.79 5.04
N VAL A 60 11.82 1.18 4.08
CA VAL A 60 13.21 1.56 4.35
C VAL A 60 13.39 3.07 4.28
N ASN A 61 14.21 3.61 5.17
CA ASN A 61 14.53 5.03 5.20
C ASN A 61 15.72 5.32 4.29
N LEU A 62 15.52 6.10 3.22
CA LEU A 62 16.58 6.49 2.28
C LEU A 62 17.51 7.60 2.81
N SER A 63 17.15 8.26 3.91
CA SER A 63 17.96 9.34 4.53
C SER A 63 18.91 8.84 5.61
N SER A 64 18.77 7.60 6.06
CA SER A 64 19.67 6.97 7.02
C SER A 64 20.76 6.23 6.24
N THR A 65 22.02 6.65 6.40
CA THR A 65 23.17 5.91 5.87
C THR A 65 23.39 4.65 6.72
N GLU A 66 22.51 3.66 6.62
CA GLU A 66 22.69 2.37 7.31
C GLU A 66 23.14 1.30 6.32
N GLY A 67 24.40 1.45 5.92
CA GLY A 67 25.29 0.39 5.45
C GLY A 67 26.50 0.22 6.39
N GLY A 68 26.39 0.72 7.63
CA GLY A 68 27.40 0.57 8.68
C GLY A 68 27.16 -0.72 9.45
N ILE A 69 28.13 -1.63 9.36
CA ILE A 69 28.29 -2.87 10.12
C ILE A 69 27.72 -2.78 11.55
N LYS A 70 26.81 -3.70 11.88
CA LYS A 70 26.83 -4.43 13.15
C LYS A 70 26.51 -5.89 12.91
#